data_AF-A0AAV5BQD6-F1
#
_entry.id   AF-A0AAV5BQD6-F1
#
_cell.length_a   1.000
_cell.length_b   1.000
_cell.length_c   1.000
_cell.angle_alpha   90.00
_cell.angle_beta   90.00
_cell.angle_gamma   90.00
#
_symmetry.space_group_name_H-M   'P 1'
#
loop_
_entity.id
_entity.type
_entity.pdbx_description
1 polymer ?
#
loop_
_entity_poly.entity_id
_entity_poly.type
_entity_poly.pdbx_seq_one_letter_code
_entity_poly.pdbx_strand_id
1 'polypeptide(L)'
;MHPPAPPPITAGAAPLPPPLVSAPSSTPRTASGRRQLLASSSSSLLLLALATTSSSRAAERGGGAPLVGYAGPVVTEADRAASAAVSRRVGEAVGLLERGRALQAQGEFPEALASFTRVVAEYADLALAEYARVGRALVLYEIGDRDQSIAEMEDVSIALKGYPEIHAALAAALYADKHAALLAENQFAIATLLDPHYTDLAYVRDTKHWPPSLVASLHDFITLT
;
A
#
# COMPACT_ATOMS: atom_id res chain seq x y z
N MET A 1 -55.24 -75.16 18.61
CA MET A 1 -54.54 -74.03 19.24
C MET A 1 -53.82 -73.27 18.14
N HIS A 2 -54.28 -72.06 17.85
CA HIS A 2 -53.74 -71.20 16.79
C HIS A 2 -53.40 -69.86 17.48
N PRO A 3 -52.15 -69.37 17.43
CA PRO A 3 -51.82 -68.09 18.03
C PRO A 3 -52.40 -66.93 17.20
N PRO A 4 -52.88 -65.86 17.86
CA PRO A 4 -53.53 -64.73 17.20
C PRO A 4 -52.53 -63.79 16.51
N ALA A 5 -53.03 -63.09 15.49
CA ALA A 5 -52.31 -62.13 14.66
C ALA A 5 -51.75 -60.93 15.47
N PRO A 6 -50.58 -60.39 15.10
CA PRO A 6 -50.05 -59.17 15.71
C PRO A 6 -50.77 -57.89 15.24
N PRO A 7 -50.83 -56.86 16.10
CA PRO A 7 -51.61 -55.62 15.92
C PRO A 7 -50.95 -54.58 14.95
N PRO A 8 -51.69 -53.53 14.53
CA PRO A 8 -51.29 -52.64 13.45
C PRO A 8 -50.20 -51.62 13.86
N ILE A 9 -49.40 -51.23 12.87
CA ILE A 9 -48.31 -50.26 12.98
C ILE A 9 -48.92 -48.85 13.08
N THR A 10 -48.75 -48.21 14.24
CA THR A 10 -49.11 -46.80 14.47
C THR A 10 -48.10 -45.88 13.78
N ALA A 11 -48.59 -45.00 12.91
CA ALA A 11 -47.81 -43.94 12.28
C ALA A 11 -47.34 -42.94 13.34
N GLY A 12 -46.02 -42.91 13.59
CA GLY A 12 -45.36 -41.92 14.42
C GLY A 12 -45.23 -40.59 13.67
N ALA A 13 -45.80 -39.54 14.27
CA ALA A 13 -45.81 -38.17 13.76
C ALA A 13 -44.40 -37.56 13.61
N ALA A 14 -44.27 -36.71 12.59
CA ALA A 14 -43.09 -35.89 12.32
C ALA A 14 -42.73 -34.98 13.52
N PRO A 15 -41.44 -34.76 13.80
CA PRO A 15 -41.02 -33.84 14.85
C PRO A 15 -41.27 -32.38 14.43
N LEU A 16 -41.93 -31.63 15.33
CA LEU A 16 -42.21 -30.20 15.23
C LEU A 16 -40.91 -29.36 15.23
N PRO A 17 -40.89 -28.19 14.55
CA PRO A 17 -39.75 -27.29 14.59
C PRO A 17 -39.60 -26.58 15.95
N PRO A 18 -38.36 -26.21 16.36
CA PRO A 18 -38.12 -25.48 17.60
C PRO A 18 -38.66 -24.03 17.54
N PRO A 19 -38.96 -23.41 18.69
CA PRO A 19 -39.62 -22.11 18.75
C PRO A 19 -38.70 -20.96 18.33
N LEU A 20 -39.26 -20.04 17.54
CA LEU A 20 -38.66 -18.75 17.21
C LEU A 20 -38.55 -17.90 18.47
N VAL A 21 -37.32 -17.65 18.92
CA VAL A 21 -37.00 -16.66 19.95
C VAL A 21 -36.99 -15.29 19.30
N SER A 22 -37.98 -14.47 19.62
CA SER A 22 -38.07 -13.06 19.24
C SER A 22 -36.96 -12.25 19.92
N ALA A 23 -36.03 -11.71 19.13
CA ALA A 23 -35.06 -10.71 19.59
C ALA A 23 -35.71 -9.30 19.56
N PRO A 24 -35.42 -8.45 20.56
CA PRO A 24 -36.04 -7.13 20.66
C PRO A 24 -35.50 -6.14 19.63
N SER A 25 -36.42 -5.32 19.14
CA SER A 25 -36.25 -4.20 18.20
C SER A 25 -35.24 -3.17 18.70
N SER A 26 -34.19 -2.92 17.92
CA SER A 26 -33.32 -1.75 18.08
C SER A 26 -33.84 -0.61 17.22
N THR A 27 -34.19 0.50 17.87
CA THR A 27 -34.57 1.76 17.24
C THR A 27 -33.33 2.51 16.74
N PRO A 28 -33.39 3.19 15.58
CA PRO A 28 -32.26 3.99 15.11
C PRO A 28 -32.27 5.37 15.78
N ARG A 29 -31.24 5.67 16.58
CA ARG A 29 -30.95 7.03 17.04
C ARG A 29 -30.11 7.74 15.98
N THR A 30 -30.72 8.70 15.31
CA THR A 30 -30.06 9.69 14.46
C THR A 30 -29.32 10.70 15.33
N ALA A 31 -28.00 10.80 15.16
CA ALA A 31 -27.19 11.88 15.69
C ALA A 31 -26.40 12.49 14.53
N SER A 32 -27.01 13.48 13.87
CA SER A 32 -26.36 14.28 12.82
C SER A 32 -25.52 15.37 13.50
N GLY A 33 -24.25 15.08 13.75
CA GLY A 33 -23.25 16.02 14.24
C GLY A 33 -22.49 16.64 13.08
N ARG A 34 -22.92 17.83 12.64
CA ARG A 34 -22.28 18.62 11.58
C ARG A 34 -21.00 19.29 12.12
N ARG A 35 -19.84 18.62 12.02
CA ARG A 35 -18.53 19.27 12.22
C ARG A 35 -17.98 19.73 10.87
N GLN A 36 -17.97 21.04 10.68
CA GLN A 36 -17.25 21.70 9.59
C GLN A 36 -15.75 21.65 9.90
N LEU A 37 -14.98 20.98 9.04
CA LEU A 37 -13.52 21.06 9.02
C LEU A 37 -13.13 21.89 7.79
N LEU A 38 -12.65 23.10 8.04
CA LEU A 38 -12.01 23.95 7.04
C LEU A 38 -10.61 23.38 6.78
N ALA A 39 -10.45 22.65 5.68
CA ALA A 39 -9.15 22.27 5.16
C ALA A 39 -8.57 23.47 4.38
N SER A 40 -7.55 24.12 4.95
CA SER A 40 -6.74 25.11 4.24
C SER A 40 -5.64 24.38 3.47
N SER A 41 -5.88 24.10 2.20
CA SER A 41 -4.86 23.59 1.28
C SER A 41 -4.11 24.78 0.68
N SER A 42 -2.89 25.03 1.17
CA SER A 42 -1.99 26.01 0.54
C SER A 42 -1.15 25.28 -0.52
N SER A 43 -1.67 25.27 -1.75
CA SER A 43 -0.95 24.81 -2.94
C SER A 43 0.29 25.68 -3.16
N SER A 44 1.47 25.09 -3.02
CA SER A 44 2.74 25.77 -3.30
C SER A 44 3.07 25.60 -4.79
N LEU A 45 2.94 26.69 -5.55
CA LEU A 45 3.33 26.75 -6.96
C LEU A 45 4.86 26.92 -7.07
N LEU A 46 5.54 25.93 -7.64
CA LEU A 46 6.95 26.01 -8.03
C LEU A 46 7.06 26.80 -9.34
N LEU A 47 7.78 27.93 -9.32
CA LEU A 47 8.13 28.70 -10.53
C LEU A 47 9.63 28.57 -10.79
N LEU A 48 9.95 27.89 -11.88
CA LEU A 48 11.29 27.69 -12.43
C LEU A 48 11.70 28.95 -13.20
N ALA A 49 12.70 29.70 -12.72
CA ALA A 49 13.25 30.85 -13.43
C ALA A 49 14.59 30.47 -14.07
N LEU A 50 14.63 30.42 -15.41
CA LEU A 50 15.86 30.31 -16.19
C LEU A 50 16.64 31.62 -16.10
N ALA A 51 17.87 31.54 -15.60
CA ALA A 51 18.80 32.66 -15.62
C ALA A 51 19.33 32.87 -17.05
N THR A 52 19.02 34.02 -17.65
CA THR A 52 19.77 34.54 -18.79
C THR A 52 20.51 35.80 -18.34
N THR A 53 21.82 35.78 -18.55
CA THR A 53 22.74 36.88 -18.30
C THR A 53 22.54 37.98 -19.33
N SER A 54 22.29 39.21 -18.90
CA SER A 54 22.64 40.39 -19.68
C SER A 54 23.01 41.56 -18.78
N SER A 55 24.25 42.01 -18.94
CA SER A 55 24.83 43.20 -18.34
C SER A 55 24.40 44.45 -19.12
N SER A 56 23.94 45.52 -18.46
CA SER A 56 24.44 46.89 -18.68
C SER A 56 23.69 47.96 -17.87
N ARG A 57 24.45 49.02 -17.57
CA ARG A 57 24.21 50.17 -16.70
C ARG A 57 23.06 51.12 -17.05
N ALA A 58 22.66 51.82 -15.98
CA ALA A 58 22.31 53.25 -15.85
C ALA A 58 20.86 53.70 -16.00
N ALA A 59 20.39 54.30 -14.89
CA ALA A 59 19.54 55.48 -14.72
C ALA A 59 18.25 55.60 -15.54
N GLU A 60 17.10 55.62 -14.86
CA GLU A 60 16.37 56.88 -14.60
C GLU A 60 15.21 56.66 -13.62
N ARG A 61 14.91 57.70 -12.84
CA ARG A 61 13.73 57.79 -11.96
C ARG A 61 12.52 58.11 -12.83
N GLY A 62 11.57 57.18 -12.91
CA GLY A 62 10.24 57.40 -13.47
C GLY A 62 9.22 56.55 -12.73
N GLY A 63 8.15 57.18 -12.23
CA GLY A 63 7.21 56.62 -11.29
C GLY A 63 6.58 55.29 -11.74
N GLY A 64 6.87 54.24 -11.00
CA GLY A 64 6.06 53.03 -10.93
C GLY A 64 5.43 52.98 -9.55
N ALA A 65 4.12 52.74 -9.48
CA ALA A 65 3.43 52.38 -8.25
C ALA A 65 4.27 51.36 -7.45
N PRO A 66 4.32 51.41 -6.11
CA PRO A 66 5.10 50.45 -5.38
C PRO A 66 4.50 49.08 -5.67
N LEU A 67 5.20 48.29 -6.49
CA LEU A 67 5.08 46.85 -6.39
C LEU A 67 5.42 46.59 -4.93
N VAL A 68 4.38 46.33 -4.14
CA VAL A 68 4.49 45.88 -2.76
C VAL A 68 5.43 44.69 -2.86
N GLY A 69 6.71 44.93 -2.58
CA GLY A 69 7.72 43.89 -2.58
C GLY A 69 7.18 42.87 -1.61
N TYR A 70 6.93 41.66 -2.09
CA TYR A 70 6.57 40.56 -1.22
C TYR A 70 7.74 40.39 -0.27
N ALA A 71 7.66 41.02 0.90
CA ALA A 71 8.54 40.85 2.03
C ALA A 71 8.16 39.52 2.69
N GLY A 72 8.23 38.46 1.87
CA GLY A 72 8.06 37.10 2.33
C GLY A 72 9.00 36.82 3.49
N PRO A 73 8.71 35.79 4.30
CA PRO A 73 9.57 35.44 5.41
C PRO A 73 11.01 35.32 4.93
N VAL A 74 11.90 36.13 5.52
CA VAL A 74 13.33 36.08 5.24
C VAL A 74 13.83 34.73 5.74
N VAL A 75 14.30 33.87 4.83
CA VAL A 75 14.86 32.56 5.19
C VAL A 75 16.07 32.79 6.11
N THR A 76 15.96 32.32 7.34
CA THR A 76 17.00 32.48 8.36
C THR A 76 18.07 31.40 8.24
N GLU A 77 19.21 31.58 8.93
CA GLU A 77 20.19 30.49 9.08
C GLU A 77 19.58 29.28 9.77
N ALA A 78 18.68 29.50 10.73
CA ALA A 78 17.97 28.41 11.40
C ALA A 78 17.09 27.62 10.43
N ASP A 79 16.37 28.30 9.53
CA ASP A 79 15.56 27.64 8.50
C ASP A 79 16.44 26.82 7.54
N ARG A 80 17.61 27.35 7.15
CA ARG A 80 18.58 26.63 6.31
C ARG A 80 19.15 25.41 7.02
N ALA A 81 19.51 25.52 8.30
CA ALA A 81 20.01 24.40 9.09
C ALA A 81 18.95 23.31 9.28
N ALA A 82 17.70 23.69 9.56
CA ALA A 82 16.58 22.76 9.65
C ALA A 82 16.33 22.04 8.32
N SER A 83 16.31 22.79 7.21
CA SER A 83 16.17 22.22 5.87
C SER A 83 17.31 21.25 5.53
N ALA A 84 18.55 21.58 5.88
CA ALA A 84 19.70 20.71 5.68
C ALA A 84 19.63 19.43 6.52
N ALA A 85 19.13 19.51 7.76
CA ALA A 85 18.92 18.34 8.61
C ALA A 85 17.87 17.38 8.01
N VAL A 86 16.73 17.92 7.55
CA VAL A 86 15.70 17.12 6.88
C VAL A 86 16.26 16.50 5.60
N SER A 87 16.98 17.27 4.78
CA SER A 87 17.56 16.78 3.52
C SER A 87 18.53 15.62 3.74
N ARG A 88 19.38 15.70 4.79
CA ARG A 88 20.28 14.60 5.17
C ARG A 88 19.50 13.36 5.55
N ARG A 89 18.48 13.52 6.39
CA ARG A 89 17.64 12.42 6.87
C ARG A 89 16.90 11.72 5.71
N VAL A 90 16.34 12.49 4.79
CA VAL A 90 15.71 11.96 3.58
C VAL A 90 16.75 11.23 2.71
N GLY A 91 17.95 11.81 2.55
CA GLY A 91 19.04 11.19 1.78
C GLY A 91 19.50 9.85 2.36
N GLU A 92 19.62 9.73 3.68
CA GLU A 92 19.94 8.47 4.35
C GLU A 92 18.86 7.40 4.11
N ALA A 93 17.59 7.80 4.25
CA ALA A 93 16.45 6.89 4.05
C ALA A 93 16.34 6.41 2.59
N VAL A 94 16.53 7.29 1.62
CA VAL A 94 16.61 6.95 0.19
C VAL A 94 17.78 6.01 -0.07
N GLY A 95 18.95 6.28 0.51
CA GLY A 95 20.13 5.42 0.37
C GLY A 95 19.89 4.00 0.88
N LEU A 96 19.20 3.85 2.02
CA LEU A 96 18.81 2.54 2.56
C LEU A 96 17.78 1.83 1.67
N LEU A 97 16.79 2.55 1.14
CA LEU A 97 15.78 1.99 0.24
C LEU A 97 16.41 1.45 -1.04
N GLU A 98 17.27 2.25 -1.68
CA GLU A 98 17.96 1.84 -2.92
C GLU A 98 18.94 0.69 -2.66
N ARG A 99 19.62 0.68 -1.51
CA ARG A 99 20.44 -0.46 -1.09
C ARG A 99 19.60 -1.74 -0.95
N GLY A 100 18.43 -1.67 -0.32
CA GLY A 100 17.52 -2.81 -0.19
C GLY A 100 17.09 -3.37 -1.55
N ARG A 101 16.73 -2.48 -2.49
CA ARG A 101 16.38 -2.86 -3.87
C ARG A 101 17.53 -3.52 -4.61
N ALA A 102 18.74 -2.96 -4.49
CA ALA A 102 19.93 -3.52 -5.13
C ALA A 102 20.27 -4.92 -4.58
N LEU A 103 20.16 -5.12 -3.26
CA LEU A 103 20.39 -6.41 -2.62
C LEU A 103 19.32 -7.44 -3.02
N GLN A 104 18.04 -7.03 -3.10
CA GLN A 104 16.97 -7.86 -3.62
C GLN A 104 17.27 -8.33 -5.06
N ALA A 105 17.71 -7.42 -5.93
CA ALA A 105 18.09 -7.75 -7.30
C ALA A 105 19.30 -8.69 -7.40
N GLN A 106 20.17 -8.70 -6.38
CA GLN A 106 21.31 -9.60 -6.28
C GLN A 106 20.95 -10.96 -5.64
N GLY A 107 19.76 -11.10 -5.08
CA GLY A 107 19.34 -12.30 -4.33
C GLY A 107 19.79 -12.34 -2.87
N GLU A 108 20.36 -11.25 -2.35
CA GLU A 108 20.81 -11.11 -0.96
C GLU A 108 19.63 -10.69 -0.07
N PHE A 109 18.65 -11.58 0.05
CA PHE A 109 17.34 -11.29 0.67
C PHE A 109 17.41 -10.93 2.17
N PRO A 110 18.22 -11.58 3.02
CA PRO A 110 18.34 -11.19 4.43
C PRO A 110 18.87 -9.77 4.62
N GLU A 111 19.85 -9.35 3.82
CA GLU A 111 20.45 -8.03 3.85
C GLU A 111 19.49 -6.98 3.27
N ALA A 112 18.74 -7.34 2.23
CA ALA A 112 17.67 -6.51 1.69
C ALA A 112 16.60 -6.26 2.75
N LEU A 113 16.15 -7.31 3.45
CA LEU A 113 15.21 -7.24 4.57
C LEU A 113 15.69 -6.31 5.67
N ALA A 114 16.96 -6.43 6.08
CA ALA A 114 17.55 -5.54 7.08
C ALA A 114 17.50 -4.06 6.63
N SER A 115 17.80 -3.79 5.36
CA SER A 115 17.78 -2.43 4.79
C SER A 115 16.37 -1.85 4.79
N PHE A 116 15.36 -2.59 4.29
CA PHE A 116 13.98 -2.14 4.29
C PHE A 116 13.42 -1.98 5.70
N THR A 117 13.70 -2.93 6.59
CA THR A 117 13.26 -2.88 7.99
C THR A 117 13.77 -1.63 8.70
N ARG A 118 15.03 -1.26 8.43
CA ARG A 118 15.61 -0.05 8.98
C ARG A 118 14.90 1.22 8.49
N VAL A 119 14.54 1.29 7.21
CA VAL A 119 13.73 2.40 6.68
C VAL A 119 12.40 2.51 7.42
N VAL A 120 11.69 1.38 7.56
CA VAL A 120 10.38 1.36 8.22
C VAL A 120 10.47 1.72 9.71
N ALA A 121 11.54 1.33 10.40
CA ALA A 121 11.70 1.58 11.83
C ALA A 121 12.19 3.01 12.13
N GLU A 122 13.20 3.51 11.40
CA GLU A 122 13.88 4.78 11.70
C GLU A 122 13.25 5.98 10.95
N TYR A 123 12.49 5.72 9.89
CA TYR A 123 11.97 6.74 8.97
C TYR A 123 10.47 6.62 8.67
N ALA A 124 9.69 6.06 9.62
CA ALA A 124 8.25 5.80 9.48
C ALA A 124 7.39 7.05 9.14
N ASP A 125 7.86 8.25 9.50
CA ASP A 125 7.19 9.52 9.21
C ASP A 125 7.39 10.00 7.76
N LEU A 126 8.34 9.41 7.02
CA LEU A 126 8.56 9.73 5.62
C LEU A 126 7.66 8.85 4.75
N ALA A 127 7.02 9.45 3.75
CA ALA A 127 6.18 8.71 2.79
C ALA A 127 6.92 7.57 2.07
N LEU A 128 8.25 7.67 1.94
CA LEU A 128 9.08 6.61 1.35
C LEU A 128 9.04 5.29 2.16
N ALA A 129 8.67 5.33 3.44
CA ALA A 129 8.57 4.15 4.30
C ALA A 129 7.57 3.14 3.74
N GLU A 130 6.46 3.58 3.15
CA GLU A 130 5.49 2.67 2.52
C GLU A 130 6.09 1.88 1.34
N TYR A 131 7.01 2.49 0.58
CA TYR A 131 7.73 1.79 -0.48
C TYR A 131 8.75 0.78 0.07
N ALA A 132 9.36 1.08 1.22
CA ALA A 132 10.21 0.12 1.92
C ALA A 132 9.40 -1.06 2.44
N ARG A 133 8.16 -0.84 2.90
CA ARG A 133 7.24 -1.91 3.31
C ARG A 133 6.88 -2.84 2.17
N VAL A 134 6.69 -2.33 0.95
CA VAL A 134 6.52 -3.19 -0.25
C VAL A 134 7.74 -4.11 -0.39
N GLY A 135 8.94 -3.53 -0.47
CA GLY A 135 10.18 -4.31 -0.63
C GLY A 135 10.36 -5.33 0.49
N ARG A 136 10.08 -4.91 1.74
CA ARG A 136 10.12 -5.79 2.91
C ARG A 136 9.18 -6.97 2.79
N ALA A 137 7.93 -6.75 2.40
CA ALA A 137 6.95 -7.81 2.26
C ALA A 137 7.37 -8.82 1.18
N LEU A 138 7.86 -8.34 0.03
CA LEU A 138 8.39 -9.21 -1.03
C LEU A 138 9.52 -10.09 -0.52
N VAL A 139 10.54 -9.53 0.15
CA VAL A 139 11.67 -10.33 0.64
C VAL A 139 11.30 -11.24 1.82
N LEU A 140 10.33 -10.85 2.67
CA LEU A 140 9.78 -11.73 3.72
C LEU A 140 9.18 -13.00 3.12
N TYR A 141 8.48 -12.86 1.98
CA TYR A 141 7.91 -14.00 1.27
C TYR A 141 8.99 -15.03 0.86
N GLU A 142 10.10 -14.53 0.34
CA GLU A 142 11.22 -15.35 -0.15
C GLU A 142 11.94 -16.10 0.96
N ILE A 143 12.21 -15.43 2.08
CA ILE A 143 12.91 -16.07 3.21
C ILE A 143 12.01 -17.03 4.00
N GLY A 144 10.73 -17.13 3.66
CA GLY A 144 9.78 -18.09 4.21
C GLY A 144 8.83 -17.54 5.28
N ASP A 145 8.95 -16.28 5.67
CA ASP A 145 8.04 -15.61 6.61
C ASP A 145 6.74 -15.17 5.92
N ARG A 146 6.05 -16.14 5.29
CA ARG A 146 4.93 -15.90 4.37
C ARG A 146 3.71 -15.28 5.04
N ASP A 147 3.41 -15.67 6.28
CA ASP A 147 2.26 -15.09 7.01
C ASP A 147 2.48 -13.60 7.30
N GLN A 148 3.68 -13.23 7.73
CA GLN A 148 4.02 -11.82 7.97
C GLN A 148 4.07 -11.03 6.66
N SER A 149 4.64 -11.62 5.61
CA SER A 149 4.63 -11.06 4.27
C SER A 149 3.20 -10.72 3.82
N ILE A 150 2.28 -11.68 3.89
CA ILE A 150 0.89 -11.50 3.44
C ILE A 150 0.18 -10.43 4.27
N ALA A 151 0.31 -10.48 5.60
CA ALA A 151 -0.27 -9.45 6.47
C ALA A 151 0.26 -8.04 6.15
N GLU A 152 1.54 -7.93 5.83
CA GLU A 152 2.13 -6.66 5.41
C GLU A 152 1.65 -6.23 4.02
N MET A 153 1.53 -7.16 3.06
CA MET A 153 0.99 -6.88 1.73
C MET A 153 -0.46 -6.39 1.80
N GLU A 154 -1.29 -6.99 2.64
CA GLU A 154 -2.68 -6.57 2.87
C GLU A 154 -2.74 -5.13 3.38
N ASP A 155 -1.96 -4.79 4.41
CA ASP A 155 -1.95 -3.43 4.97
C ASP A 155 -1.40 -2.41 3.97
N VAL A 156 -0.31 -2.73 3.27
CA VAL A 156 0.29 -1.85 2.25
C VAL A 156 -0.65 -1.67 1.06
N SER A 157 -1.44 -2.67 0.67
CA SER A 157 -2.44 -2.52 -0.39
C SER A 157 -3.52 -1.48 -0.06
N ILE A 158 -3.79 -1.26 1.22
CA ILE A 158 -4.73 -0.23 1.69
C ILE A 158 -4.06 1.14 1.75
N ALA A 159 -2.80 1.20 2.19
CA ALA A 159 -2.02 2.44 2.26
C ALA A 159 -1.66 2.98 0.86
N LEU A 160 -1.28 2.10 -0.05
CA LEU A 160 -0.82 2.39 -1.41
C LEU A 160 -1.79 1.84 -2.47
N LYS A 161 -3.07 2.21 -2.40
CA LYS A 161 -4.13 1.71 -3.32
C LYS A 161 -3.85 1.91 -4.82
N GLY A 162 -3.00 2.88 -5.16
CA GLY A 162 -2.60 3.18 -6.54
C GLY A 162 -1.33 2.46 -7.00
N TYR A 163 -0.81 1.52 -6.20
CA TYR A 163 0.45 0.85 -6.49
C TYR A 163 0.21 -0.60 -6.96
N PRO A 164 0.32 -0.89 -8.27
CA PRO A 164 -0.07 -2.19 -8.82
C PRO A 164 0.77 -3.36 -8.29
N GLU A 165 2.02 -3.11 -7.92
CA GLU A 165 2.97 -4.13 -7.51
C GLU A 165 2.50 -4.93 -6.29
N ILE A 166 1.98 -4.23 -5.28
CA ILE A 166 1.54 -4.90 -4.05
C ILE A 166 0.28 -5.72 -4.29
N HIS A 167 -0.62 -5.26 -5.18
CA HIS A 167 -1.81 -6.00 -5.55
C HIS A 167 -1.46 -7.28 -6.32
N ALA A 168 -0.52 -7.22 -7.25
CA ALA A 168 -0.05 -8.41 -7.97
C ALA A 168 0.65 -9.41 -7.03
N ALA A 169 1.50 -8.91 -6.12
CA ALA A 169 2.22 -9.75 -5.16
C ALA A 169 1.25 -10.42 -4.18
N LEU A 170 0.28 -9.67 -3.67
CA LEU A 170 -0.77 -10.18 -2.79
C LEU A 170 -1.64 -11.22 -3.50
N ALA A 171 -1.96 -11.03 -4.78
CA ALA A 171 -2.70 -12.02 -5.56
C ALA A 171 -1.96 -13.37 -5.62
N ALA A 172 -0.67 -13.34 -5.99
CA ALA A 172 0.17 -14.53 -6.04
C ALA A 172 0.23 -15.26 -4.67
N ALA A 173 0.44 -14.52 -3.59
CA ALA A 173 0.53 -15.08 -2.24
C ALA A 173 -0.82 -15.62 -1.72
N LEU A 174 -1.93 -14.92 -1.96
CA LEU A 174 -3.28 -15.38 -1.57
C LEU A 174 -3.67 -16.67 -2.29
N TYR A 175 -3.27 -16.81 -3.57
CA TYR A 175 -3.50 -18.03 -4.32
C TYR A 175 -2.67 -19.20 -3.78
N ALA A 176 -1.36 -19.02 -3.69
CA ALA A 176 -0.42 -20.09 -3.36
C ALA A 176 -0.54 -20.54 -1.89
N ASP A 177 -0.66 -19.61 -0.94
CA ASP A 177 -0.56 -19.91 0.50
C ASP A 177 -1.89 -19.92 1.25
N LYS A 178 -2.87 -19.13 0.78
CA LYS A 178 -4.19 -19.04 1.44
C LYS A 178 -5.26 -19.82 0.71
N HIS A 179 -4.97 -20.36 -0.49
CA HIS A 179 -5.93 -21.03 -1.34
C HIS A 179 -7.20 -20.20 -1.58
N ALA A 180 -7.04 -18.88 -1.64
CA ALA A 180 -8.13 -17.91 -1.67
C ALA A 180 -8.31 -17.35 -3.10
N ALA A 181 -8.60 -18.22 -4.07
CA ALA A 181 -8.62 -17.89 -5.50
C ALA A 181 -9.46 -16.64 -5.84
N LEU A 182 -10.67 -16.52 -5.30
CA LEU A 182 -11.52 -15.36 -5.56
C LEU A 182 -10.91 -14.04 -5.05
N LEU A 183 -10.22 -14.06 -3.90
CA LEU A 183 -9.55 -12.87 -3.38
C LEU A 183 -8.31 -12.55 -4.22
N ALA A 184 -7.56 -13.58 -4.64
CA ALA A 184 -6.41 -13.41 -5.54
C ALA A 184 -6.83 -12.79 -6.88
N GLU A 185 -7.90 -13.28 -7.51
CA GLU A 185 -8.47 -12.73 -8.74
C GLU A 185 -8.85 -11.25 -8.59
N ASN A 186 -9.51 -10.89 -7.48
CA ASN A 186 -9.86 -9.50 -7.21
C ASN A 186 -8.62 -8.59 -7.10
N GLN A 187 -7.57 -9.06 -6.42
CA GLN A 187 -6.32 -8.31 -6.30
C GLN A 187 -5.60 -8.18 -7.64
N PHE A 188 -5.56 -9.26 -8.43
CA PHE A 188 -4.91 -9.24 -9.73
C PHE A 188 -5.65 -8.38 -10.76
N ALA A 189 -6.99 -8.35 -10.71
CA ALA A 189 -7.78 -7.44 -11.51
C ALA A 189 -7.45 -5.97 -11.20
N ILE A 190 -7.25 -5.61 -9.93
CA ILE A 190 -6.78 -4.26 -9.56
C ILE A 190 -5.38 -4.01 -10.12
N ALA A 191 -4.46 -4.95 -9.95
CA ALA A 191 -3.08 -4.80 -10.41
C ALA A 191 -3.00 -4.55 -11.92
N THR A 192 -3.70 -5.36 -12.71
CA THR A 192 -3.70 -5.30 -14.18
C THR A 192 -4.51 -4.14 -14.74
N LEU A 193 -5.51 -3.65 -14.01
CA LEU A 193 -6.19 -2.39 -14.33
C LEU A 193 -5.23 -1.19 -14.19
N LEU A 194 -4.37 -1.21 -13.17
CA LEU A 194 -3.40 -0.15 -12.89
C LEU A 194 -2.16 -0.24 -13.79
N ASP A 195 -1.64 -1.44 -14.03
CA ASP A 195 -0.51 -1.72 -14.92
C ASP A 195 -0.64 -3.13 -15.53
N PRO A 196 -0.97 -3.24 -16.83
CA PRO A 196 -1.13 -4.53 -17.50
C PRO A 196 0.13 -5.40 -17.55
N HIS A 197 1.33 -4.84 -17.34
CA HIS A 197 2.59 -5.59 -17.41
C HIS A 197 2.73 -6.63 -16.29
N TYR A 198 1.92 -6.59 -15.23
CA TYR A 198 1.93 -7.65 -14.20
C TYR A 198 1.40 -9.00 -14.69
N THR A 199 0.89 -9.08 -15.92
CA THR A 199 0.63 -10.36 -16.62
C THR A 199 1.90 -10.98 -17.22
N ASP A 200 2.98 -10.21 -17.37
CA ASP A 200 4.25 -10.65 -17.93
C ASP A 200 5.22 -11.07 -16.82
N LEU A 201 5.55 -12.36 -16.77
CA LEU A 201 6.50 -12.90 -15.81
C LEU A 201 7.93 -12.37 -16.01
N ALA A 202 8.31 -12.02 -17.24
CA ALA A 202 9.62 -11.41 -17.50
C ALA A 202 9.67 -9.99 -16.93
N TYR A 203 8.58 -9.23 -16.96
CA TYR A 203 8.52 -7.91 -16.34
C TYR A 203 8.72 -7.99 -14.82
N VAL A 204 7.99 -8.84 -14.11
CA VAL A 204 8.15 -8.95 -12.65
C VAL A 204 9.52 -9.50 -12.26
N ARG A 205 10.09 -10.42 -13.04
CA ARG A 205 11.40 -11.00 -12.76
C ARG A 205 12.55 -10.05 -13.10
N ASP A 206 12.57 -9.52 -14.33
CA ASP A 206 13.75 -8.83 -14.87
C ASP A 206 13.69 -7.32 -14.65
N THR A 207 12.49 -6.74 -14.54
CA THR A 207 12.33 -5.29 -14.29
C THR A 207 12.09 -5.01 -12.82
N LYS A 208 11.15 -5.73 -12.19
CA LYS A 208 10.82 -5.55 -10.77
C LYS A 208 11.72 -6.32 -9.82
N HIS A 209 12.51 -7.26 -10.33
CA HIS A 209 13.41 -8.08 -9.52
C HIS A 209 12.67 -8.76 -8.37
N TRP A 210 11.47 -9.27 -8.66
CA TRP A 210 10.71 -10.01 -7.67
C TRP A 210 11.47 -11.25 -7.22
N PRO A 211 11.33 -11.63 -5.94
CA PRO A 211 11.96 -12.85 -5.46
C PRO A 211 11.45 -14.10 -6.21
N PRO A 212 12.33 -15.09 -6.49
CA PRO A 212 11.99 -16.25 -7.31
C PRO A 212 10.77 -17.03 -6.83
N SER A 213 10.59 -17.18 -5.51
CA SER A 213 9.43 -17.90 -4.96
C SER A 213 8.11 -17.19 -5.27
N LEU A 214 8.10 -15.86 -5.21
CA LEU A 214 6.90 -15.07 -5.51
C LEU A 214 6.61 -15.05 -7.01
N VAL A 215 7.65 -15.01 -7.86
CA VAL A 215 7.50 -15.17 -9.31
C VAL A 215 6.89 -16.53 -9.66
N ALA A 216 7.34 -17.61 -9.00
CA ALA A 216 6.76 -18.94 -9.18
C ALA A 216 5.28 -18.98 -8.75
N SER A 217 4.94 -18.37 -7.61
CA SER A 217 3.54 -18.27 -7.16
C SER A 217 2.67 -17.46 -8.12
N LEU A 218 3.20 -16.40 -8.73
CA LEU A 218 2.48 -15.65 -9.76
C LEU A 218 2.28 -16.49 -11.02
N HIS A 219 3.31 -17.23 -11.46
CA HIS A 219 3.21 -18.16 -12.58
C HIS A 219 2.10 -19.20 -12.36
N ASP A 220 2.06 -19.82 -11.18
CA ASP A 220 1.05 -20.82 -10.84
C ASP A 220 -0.36 -20.23 -10.84
N PHE A 221 -0.51 -19.00 -10.35
CA PHE A 221 -1.77 -18.27 -10.41
C PHE A 221 -2.23 -18.01 -11.85
N ILE A 222 -1.39 -17.42 -12.72
CA ILE A 222 -1.81 -17.00 -14.07
C ILE A 222 -1.96 -18.15 -15.07
N THR A 223 -1.36 -19.31 -14.81
CA THR A 223 -1.42 -20.47 -15.72
C THR A 223 -2.58 -21.42 -15.44
N LEU A 224 -3.17 -21.34 -14.25
CA LEU A 224 -4.30 -22.18 -13.82
C LEU A 224 -5.67 -21.46 -13.89
N THR A 225 -5.68 -20.15 -14.14
CA THR A 225 -6.86 -19.35 -14.51
C THR A 225 -7.04 -19.28 -16.02
#